data_AF-A0A4S8LBA6-F1
#
_entry.id   AF-A0A4S8LBA6-F1
#
_cell.length_a   1.000
_cell.length_b   1.000
_cell.length_c   1.000
_cell.angle_alpha   90.00
_cell.angle_beta   90.00
_cell.angle_gamma   90.00
#
_symmetry.space_group_name_H-M   'P 1'
#
loop_
_entity.id
_entity.type
_entity.pdbx_description
1 polymer ?
#
loop_
_entity_poly.entity_id
_entity_poly.type
_entity_poly.pdbx_seq_one_letter_code
_entity_poly.pdbx_strand_id
1 'polypeptide(L)'
;MFNNFLALALLAGPVLANYHCMTNLGKFDITANVAQTAMNNGGTSTTTEKSGSGSENTRVIFYGSDPRCNQRDPSLLEYPVFRDGKKYGKGDKHGKTRTPARVVYFIDSNEPHLCGVMTHVIEDRVDHHGSGDFRVCDWSSS
;
A
#
# COMPACT_ATOMS: atom_id res chain seq x y z
N MET A 1 -33.34 45.46 -3.30
CA MET A 1 -33.41 44.15 -2.64
C MET A 1 -32.51 43.21 -3.43
N PHE A 2 -31.28 42.96 -2.98
CA PHE A 2 -30.38 41.99 -3.61
C PHE A 2 -30.43 40.71 -2.79
N ASN A 3 -30.99 39.65 -3.38
CA ASN A 3 -31.07 38.33 -2.77
C ASN A 3 -29.67 37.71 -2.72
N ASN A 4 -29.19 37.50 -1.49
CA ASN A 4 -28.05 36.64 -1.19
C ASN A 4 -28.45 35.18 -1.48
N PHE A 5 -27.96 34.62 -2.58
CA PHE A 5 -27.86 33.16 -2.71
C PHE A 5 -26.51 32.73 -2.13
N LEU A 6 -26.55 32.31 -0.87
CA LEU A 6 -25.43 31.66 -0.20
C LEU A 6 -25.30 30.25 -0.79
N ALA A 7 -24.39 30.06 -1.73
CA ALA A 7 -24.06 28.75 -2.26
C ALA A 7 -23.34 27.95 -1.17
N LEU A 8 -24.04 26.98 -0.58
CA LEU A 8 -23.47 26.03 0.36
C LEU A 8 -22.64 25.02 -0.45
N ALA A 9 -21.34 25.29 -0.60
CA ALA A 9 -20.41 24.31 -1.15
C ALA A 9 -20.23 23.18 -0.12
N LEU A 10 -20.94 22.07 -0.31
CA LEU A 10 -20.64 20.81 0.36
C LEU A 10 -19.24 20.37 -0.08
N LEU A 11 -18.24 20.65 0.75
CA LEU A 11 -16.91 20.06 0.64
C LEU A 11 -17.04 18.56 0.94
N ALA A 12 -17.40 17.77 -0.07
CA ALA A 12 -17.12 16.35 -0.07
C ALA A 12 -15.59 16.21 -0.08
N GLY A 13 -14.99 16.17 1.11
CA GLY A 13 -13.59 15.81 1.26
C GLY A 13 -13.37 14.42 0.65
N PRO A 14 -12.20 14.15 0.05
CA PRO A 14 -11.92 12.82 -0.47
C PRO A 14 -12.05 11.81 0.67
N VAL A 15 -12.98 10.86 0.51
CA VAL A 15 -13.09 9.69 1.39
C VAL A 15 -11.83 8.87 1.16
N LEU A 16 -10.86 9.03 2.06
CA LEU A 16 -9.64 8.24 2.04
C LEU A 16 -9.99 6.81 2.45
N ALA A 17 -10.16 5.95 1.46
CA ALA A 17 -10.44 4.53 1.64
C ALA A 17 -9.31 3.81 2.42
N ASN A 18 -9.66 2.82 3.23
CA ASN A 18 -8.70 2.05 4.00
C ASN A 18 -8.40 0.70 3.34
N TYR A 19 -7.23 0.15 3.63
CA TYR A 19 -6.80 -1.18 3.21
C TYR A 19 -6.96 -2.15 4.37
N HIS A 20 -7.81 -3.16 4.20
CA HIS A 20 -8.11 -4.18 5.19
C HIS A 20 -7.25 -5.42 4.94
N CYS A 21 -6.22 -5.60 5.77
CA CYS A 21 -5.25 -6.67 5.65
C CYS A 21 -5.59 -7.83 6.60
N MET A 22 -5.14 -9.04 6.26
CA MET A 22 -5.39 -10.25 7.06
C MET A 22 -4.18 -11.19 7.06
N THR A 23 -3.78 -11.61 8.25
CA THR A 23 -2.72 -12.61 8.51
C THR A 23 -3.30 -13.79 9.30
N ASN A 24 -2.46 -14.78 9.61
CA ASN A 24 -2.78 -15.81 10.61
C ASN A 24 -3.02 -15.27 12.03
N LEU A 25 -2.60 -14.04 12.35
CA LEU A 25 -2.83 -13.40 13.66
C LEU A 25 -4.10 -12.55 13.71
N GLY A 26 -4.73 -12.29 12.55
CA GLY A 26 -6.01 -11.58 12.47
C GLY A 26 -6.03 -10.47 11.43
N LYS A 27 -7.05 -9.61 11.53
CA LYS A 27 -7.24 -8.47 10.63
C LYS A 27 -6.60 -7.20 11.19
N PHE A 28 -6.13 -6.34 10.30
CA PHE A 28 -5.65 -5.01 10.63
C PHE A 28 -5.80 -4.06 9.45
N ASP A 29 -5.82 -2.77 9.74
CA ASP A 29 -6.02 -1.75 8.72
C ASP A 29 -4.75 -0.96 8.46
N ILE A 30 -4.53 -0.60 7.20
CA ILE A 30 -3.61 0.44 6.78
C ILE A 30 -4.44 1.55 6.16
N THR A 31 -4.36 2.76 6.72
CA THR A 31 -5.10 3.90 6.16
C THR A 31 -4.47 4.36 4.85
N ALA A 32 -5.25 4.95 3.95
CA ALA A 32 -4.70 5.51 2.71
C ALA A 32 -3.59 6.53 2.97
N ASN A 33 -3.69 7.35 4.02
CA ASN A 33 -2.63 8.30 4.37
C ASN A 33 -1.32 7.61 4.77
N VAL A 34 -1.42 6.51 5.55
CA VAL A 34 -0.25 5.71 5.93
C VAL A 34 0.37 5.04 4.71
N ALA A 35 -0.44 4.46 3.82
CA ALA A 35 0.03 3.87 2.57
C ALA A 35 0.75 4.91 1.67
N GLN A 36 0.13 6.07 1.46
CA GLN A 36 0.71 7.17 0.68
C GLN A 36 2.03 7.65 1.30
N THR A 37 2.08 7.83 2.62
CA THR A 37 3.29 8.24 3.33
C THR A 37 4.40 7.20 3.19
N ALA A 38 4.07 5.90 3.29
CA ALA A 38 5.02 4.82 3.10
C ALA A 38 5.57 4.80 1.66
N MET A 39 4.72 4.96 0.65
CA MET A 39 5.13 5.05 -0.75
C MET A 39 6.08 6.22 -0.99
N ASN A 40 5.73 7.41 -0.50
CA ASN A 40 6.58 8.60 -0.61
C ASN A 40 7.94 8.40 0.08
N ASN A 41 7.97 7.67 1.20
CA ASN A 41 9.21 7.32 1.89
C ASN A 41 10.06 6.29 1.13
N GLY A 42 9.43 5.33 0.46
CA GLY A 42 10.11 4.41 -0.45
C GLY A 42 10.78 5.17 -1.60
N GLY A 43 10.05 6.10 -2.20
CA GLY A 43 10.55 6.95 -3.29
C GLY A 43 10.92 6.12 -4.53
N THR A 44 11.87 6.63 -5.31
CA THR A 44 12.25 6.06 -6.62
C THR A 44 13.47 5.12 -6.59
N SER A 45 13.97 4.76 -5.41
CA SER A 45 15.26 4.07 -5.22
C SER A 45 15.12 2.54 -5.12
N THR A 46 16.12 1.82 -5.64
CA THR A 46 16.27 0.35 -5.70
C THR A 46 16.46 -0.38 -4.36
N THR A 47 16.51 0.31 -3.22
CA THR A 47 16.36 -0.35 -1.89
C THR A 47 14.94 -0.88 -1.68
N THR A 48 14.03 -0.51 -2.58
CA THR A 48 12.65 -0.95 -2.67
C THR A 48 12.65 -2.25 -3.47
N GLU A 49 12.18 -3.35 -2.88
CA GLU A 49 12.23 -4.66 -3.53
C GLU A 49 11.33 -4.64 -4.78
N LYS A 50 11.77 -5.27 -5.87
CA LYS A 50 10.93 -5.41 -7.07
C LYS A 50 9.83 -6.42 -6.75
N SER A 51 8.59 -5.98 -6.78
CA SER A 51 7.44 -6.89 -6.66
C SER A 51 7.22 -7.52 -8.03
N GLY A 52 7.49 -8.82 -8.16
CA GLY A 52 7.10 -9.57 -9.36
C GLY A 52 8.17 -10.48 -9.94
N SER A 53 8.25 -11.70 -9.41
CA SER A 53 8.42 -12.89 -10.26
C SER A 53 7.59 -14.02 -9.66
N GLY A 54 6.28 -13.87 -9.69
CA GLY A 54 5.37 -14.99 -9.42
C GLY A 54 5.29 -15.86 -10.67
N SER A 55 5.41 -17.18 -10.47
CA SER A 55 5.12 -18.23 -11.45
C SER A 55 3.92 -17.88 -12.36
N GLU A 56 3.97 -18.25 -13.64
CA GLU A 56 3.16 -17.78 -14.79
C GLU A 56 1.61 -17.74 -14.63
N ASN A 57 1.03 -18.12 -13.49
CA ASN A 57 -0.41 -18.21 -13.27
C ASN A 57 -0.98 -17.49 -12.02
N THR A 58 -0.17 -16.86 -11.15
CA THR A 58 -0.71 -16.16 -9.95
C THR A 58 -0.35 -14.68 -9.98
N ARG A 59 -1.16 -13.90 -10.70
CA ARG A 59 -1.02 -12.46 -10.79
C ARG A 59 -1.70 -11.77 -9.62
N VAL A 60 -0.97 -10.89 -8.93
CA VAL A 60 -1.52 -10.00 -7.90
C VAL A 60 -2.35 -8.93 -8.60
N ILE A 61 -3.63 -8.81 -8.25
CA ILE A 61 -4.56 -7.81 -8.83
C ILE A 61 -4.93 -6.78 -7.78
N PHE A 62 -4.59 -5.52 -8.03
CA PHE A 62 -4.95 -4.39 -7.18
C PHE A 62 -6.26 -3.76 -7.68
N TYR A 63 -7.38 -4.10 -7.04
CA TYR A 63 -8.69 -3.56 -7.42
C TYR A 63 -8.79 -2.07 -7.13
N GLY A 64 -9.45 -1.31 -8.02
CA GLY A 64 -9.60 0.14 -7.89
C GLY A 64 -8.32 0.96 -8.12
N SER A 65 -7.21 0.30 -8.48
CA SER A 65 -5.93 0.96 -8.76
C SER A 65 -5.80 1.41 -10.22
N ASP A 66 -4.77 2.21 -10.49
CA ASP A 66 -4.37 2.56 -11.85
C ASP A 66 -4.17 1.28 -12.70
N PRO A 67 -4.73 1.18 -13.92
CA PRO A 67 -4.60 0.00 -14.77
C PRO A 67 -3.15 -0.45 -15.00
N ARG A 68 -2.16 0.45 -14.91
CA ARG A 68 -0.73 0.15 -15.03
C ARG A 68 -0.23 -0.79 -13.92
N CYS A 69 -0.84 -0.74 -12.74
CA CYS A 69 -0.57 -1.67 -11.64
C CYS A 69 -0.91 -3.11 -12.00
N ASN A 70 -1.89 -3.28 -12.89
CA ASN A 70 -2.39 -4.55 -13.36
C ASN A 70 -2.07 -4.70 -14.85
N GLN A 71 -0.81 -4.49 -15.26
CA GLN A 71 -0.27 -4.93 -16.57
C GLN A 71 0.39 -6.30 -16.45
N ARG A 72 0.65 -6.99 -17.57
CA ARG A 72 1.13 -8.40 -17.54
C ARG A 72 2.46 -8.49 -16.78
N ASP A 73 3.35 -7.54 -17.06
CA ASP A 73 4.69 -7.45 -16.47
C ASP A 73 4.91 -6.01 -15.95
N PRO A 74 4.22 -5.60 -14.88
CA PRO A 74 4.32 -4.24 -14.38
C PRO A 74 5.64 -4.07 -13.61
N SER A 75 6.33 -2.95 -13.81
CA SER A 75 7.52 -2.61 -13.01
C SER A 75 7.10 -2.01 -11.67
N LEU A 76 6.74 -2.89 -10.72
CA LEU A 76 6.31 -2.49 -9.38
C LEU A 76 7.45 -2.49 -8.37
N LEU A 77 7.30 -1.60 -7.40
CA LEU A 77 8.15 -1.44 -6.24
C LEU A 77 7.31 -1.70 -4.97
N GLU A 78 7.92 -2.30 -3.96
CA GLU A 78 7.31 -2.47 -2.64
C GLU A 78 8.11 -1.88 -1.47
N TYR A 79 7.41 -1.22 -0.55
CA TYR A 79 8.02 -0.64 0.64
C TYR A 79 7.31 -1.08 1.93
N PRO A 80 8.04 -1.38 3.02
CA PRO A 80 7.42 -1.72 4.30
C PRO A 80 6.47 -0.65 4.81
N VAL A 81 5.28 -1.06 5.24
CA VAL A 81 4.29 -0.17 5.85
C VAL A 81 3.90 -0.69 7.22
N PHE A 82 4.01 0.16 8.25
CA PHE A 82 3.65 -0.20 9.62
C PHE A 82 2.24 0.28 9.95
N ARG A 83 1.52 -0.48 10.78
CA ARG A 83 0.15 -0.16 11.20
C ARG A 83 0.04 1.22 11.87
N ASP A 84 1.06 1.59 12.62
CA ASP A 84 1.20 2.87 13.32
C ASP A 84 1.72 4.01 12.42
N GLY A 85 1.98 3.74 11.14
CA GLY A 85 2.54 4.71 10.20
C GLY A 85 4.02 5.05 10.43
N LYS A 86 4.71 4.32 11.32
CA LYS A 86 6.14 4.52 11.54
C LYS A 86 6.92 4.34 10.24
N LYS A 87 7.89 5.22 10.00
CA LYS A 87 8.78 5.14 8.84
C LYS A 87 9.78 3.99 8.99
N TYR A 88 9.96 3.22 7.92
CA TYR A 88 11.05 2.25 7.82
C TYR A 88 12.40 2.96 7.59
N GLY A 89 13.43 2.60 8.34
CA GLY A 89 14.78 3.13 8.12
C GLY A 89 15.40 2.47 6.89
N LYS A 90 15.78 3.24 5.86
CA LYS A 90 16.45 2.72 4.65
C LYS A 90 17.83 2.07 4.93
N GLY A 91 18.36 2.19 6.15
CA GLY A 91 19.58 1.53 6.63
C GLY A 91 19.35 0.29 7.49
N ASP A 92 18.09 -0.08 7.76
CA ASP A 92 17.77 -1.26 8.54
C ASP A 92 17.97 -2.52 7.67
N LYS A 93 18.74 -3.50 8.18
CA LYS A 93 19.08 -4.73 7.44
C LYS A 93 17.81 -5.45 6.96
N HIS A 94 17.75 -5.73 5.66
CA HIS A 94 16.74 -6.60 5.05
C HIS A 94 16.68 -7.95 5.80
N GLY A 95 15.49 -8.33 6.27
CA GLY A 95 15.26 -9.54 7.08
C GLY A 95 14.83 -9.31 8.53
N LYS A 96 14.73 -8.05 9.01
CA LYS A 96 14.13 -7.70 10.32
C LYS A 96 12.98 -6.71 10.22
N THR A 97 12.35 -6.62 9.06
CA THR A 97 11.22 -5.73 8.84
C THR A 97 10.04 -6.20 9.69
N ARG A 98 9.79 -5.50 10.80
CA ARG A 98 8.75 -5.80 11.80
C ARG A 98 7.34 -5.42 11.34
N THR A 99 7.04 -5.73 10.08
CA THR A 99 5.70 -5.61 9.52
C THR A 99 5.51 -6.63 8.40
N PRO A 100 4.34 -7.30 8.34
CA PRO A 100 4.01 -8.21 7.25
C PRO A 100 3.52 -7.46 6.00
N ALA A 101 3.19 -6.18 6.13
CA ALA A 101 2.57 -5.39 5.07
C ALA A 101 3.60 -4.66 4.20
N ARG A 102 3.24 -4.50 2.93
CA ARG A 102 3.97 -3.74 1.92
C ARG A 102 3.00 -2.83 1.18
N VAL A 103 3.37 -1.57 1.01
CA VAL A 103 2.75 -0.72 0.00
C VAL A 103 3.37 -1.05 -1.35
N VAL A 104 2.55 -1.15 -2.39
CA VAL A 104 2.99 -1.45 -3.75
C VAL A 104 2.65 -0.28 -4.65
N TYR A 105 3.59 0.09 -5.51
CA TYR A 105 3.48 1.26 -6.37
C TYR A 105 4.36 1.13 -7.60
N PHE A 106 4.10 1.93 -8.64
CA PHE A 106 5.00 2.10 -9.78
C PHE A 106 5.56 3.51 -9.82
N ILE A 107 6.59 3.72 -10.63
CA ILE A 107 7.13 5.05 -10.92
C ILE A 107 6.73 5.43 -12.35
N ASP A 108 6.10 6.58 -12.50
CA ASP A 108 5.92 7.23 -13.80
C ASP A 108 6.48 8.64 -13.71
N SER A 109 7.36 9.00 -14.65
CA SER A 109 7.93 10.36 -14.72
C SER A 109 8.57 10.85 -13.41
N ASN A 110 9.23 9.94 -12.67
CA ASN A 110 9.81 10.14 -11.33
C ASN A 110 8.82 10.36 -10.17
N GLU A 111 7.52 10.17 -10.42
CA GLU A 111 6.47 10.24 -9.42
C GLU A 111 6.00 8.82 -9.02
N PRO A 112 5.93 8.50 -7.71
CA PRO A 112 5.39 7.22 -7.27
C PRO A 112 3.85 7.24 -7.27
N HIS A 113 3.25 6.20 -7.86
CA HIS A 113 1.80 6.03 -7.96
C HIS A 113 1.34 4.77 -7.24
N LEU A 114 0.44 4.95 -6.28
CA LEU A 114 -0.02 3.90 -5.39
C LEU A 114 -0.86 2.86 -6.13
N CYS A 115 -0.44 1.59 -6.08
CA CYS A 115 -1.24 0.47 -6.54
C CYS A 115 -2.11 -0.09 -5.43
N GLY A 116 -1.57 -0.20 -4.22
CA GLY A 116 -2.32 -0.65 -3.07
C GLY A 116 -1.43 -1.19 -1.97
N VAL A 117 -2.02 -2.00 -1.09
CA VAL A 117 -1.30 -2.66 0.01
C VAL A 117 -1.47 -4.16 -0.14
N MET A 118 -0.38 -4.89 0.08
CA MET A 118 -0.39 -6.34 0.23
C MET A 118 0.23 -6.72 1.57
N THR A 119 -0.06 -7.93 2.04
CA THR A 119 0.51 -8.46 3.27
C THR A 119 0.90 -9.91 3.09
N HIS A 120 1.99 -10.31 3.73
CA HIS A 120 2.28 -11.72 3.94
C HIS A 120 1.12 -12.41 4.67
N VAL A 121 0.85 -13.67 4.32
CA VAL A 121 -0.21 -14.47 4.94
C VAL A 121 0.15 -14.96 6.35
N ILE A 122 1.44 -15.10 6.64
CA ILE A 122 1.98 -15.46 7.96
C ILE A 122 2.65 -14.25 8.58
N GLU A 123 2.29 -13.95 9.82
CA GLU A 123 2.87 -12.92 10.68
C GLU A 123 3.41 -13.59 11.95
N ASP A 124 4.66 -13.28 12.29
CA ASP A 124 5.26 -13.74 13.54
C ASP A 124 4.70 -12.97 14.74
N ARG A 125 4.37 -13.70 15.81
CA ARG A 125 3.70 -13.13 16.99
C ARG A 125 4.63 -12.27 17.86
N VAL A 126 5.94 -12.43 17.74
CA VAL A 126 6.94 -11.79 18.60
C VAL A 126 7.40 -10.47 18.00
N ASP A 127 7.77 -10.47 16.72
CA ASP A 127 8.36 -9.29 16.08
C ASP A 127 7.56 -8.77 14.88
N HIS A 128 6.42 -9.39 14.56
CA HIS A 128 5.52 -9.01 13.47
C HIS A 128 6.19 -9.04 12.09
N HIS A 129 7.28 -9.78 11.90
CA HIS A 129 7.79 -10.03 10.54
C HIS A 129 6.79 -10.87 9.74
N GLY A 130 6.71 -10.59 8.44
CA GLY A 130 5.88 -11.37 7.51
C GLY A 130 6.67 -12.46 6.80
N SER A 131 6.00 -13.57 6.48
CA SER A 131 6.54 -14.64 5.64
C SER A 131 5.45 -15.36 4.82
N GLY A 132 5.88 -16.21 3.88
CA GLY A 132 4.98 -16.92 2.97
C GLY A 132 4.42 -16.01 1.87
N ASP A 133 3.35 -16.47 1.21
CA ASP A 133 2.75 -15.76 0.09
C ASP A 133 2.20 -14.39 0.49
N PHE A 134 2.15 -13.48 -0.48
CA PHE A 134 1.44 -12.22 -0.35
C PHE A 134 -0.03 -12.38 -0.75
N ARG A 135 -0.89 -11.63 -0.06
CA ARG A 135 -2.28 -11.35 -0.49
C ARG A 135 -2.51 -9.85 -0.55
N VAL A 136 -3.35 -9.42 -1.49
CA VAL A 136 -3.80 -8.02 -1.56
C VAL A 136 -4.74 -7.74 -0.40
N CYS A 137 -4.59 -6.58 0.25
CA CYS A 137 -5.52 -6.11 1.26
C CYS A 137 -6.77 -5.54 0.59
N ASP A 138 -7.95 -5.83 1.14
CA ASP A 138 -9.21 -5.37 0.56
C ASP A 138 -9.31 -3.84 0.66
N TRP A 139 -9.59 -3.19 -0.46
CA TRP A 139 -9.81 -1.76 -0.52
C TRP A 139 -11.30 -1.46 -0.38
N SER A 140 -11.68 -0.69 0.63
CA SER A 140 -13.04 -0.15 0.71
C SER A 140 -13.06 1.30 1.14
N SER A 141 -13.84 2.10 0.39
CA SER A 141 -14.27 3.43 0.80
C SER A 141 -15.44 3.28 1.77
N SER A 142 -15.27 3.73 3.00
CA SER A 142 -16.33 3.86 4.00
C SER A 142 -17.23 5.06 3.73
#